data_AF-A0A955HZF5-F1
#
_entry.id   AF-A0A955HZF5-F1
#
_cell.length_a   1.000
_cell.length_b   1.000
_cell.length_c   1.000
_cell.angle_alpha   90.00
_cell.angle_beta   90.00
_cell.angle_gamma   90.00
#
_symmetry.space_group_name_H-M   'P 1'
#
loop_
_entity.id
_entity.type
_entity.pdbx_description
1 polymer ?
#
loop_
_entity_poly.entity_id
_entity_poly.type
_entity_poly.pdbx_seq_one_letter_code
_entity_poly.pdbx_strand_id
1 'polypeptide(L)'
;MSYNLDSLQLTSLFRDFDILQSQHGASRYNAIYGAGEIQKPKICLVFMNPTARNVSASQDWDGIRAPWVGTKNVWKMFYQLGIFTNYEIVQKIEKIKPDEWTPDFAYDLYSEVAKESIYITNIAKCTQEDARHVKNDVYKDYRDLMLQELDEIQPEATFAFGNQVSSVLLGRNISVSNYTGESDEIL
;
A
#
# COMPACT_ATOMS: atom_id res chain seq x y z
N MET A 1 -2.97 13.43 19.36
CA MET A 1 -3.78 14.12 18.33
C MET A 1 -4.81 13.12 17.83
N SER A 2 -6.01 13.56 17.39
CA SER A 2 -6.97 12.66 16.74
C SER A 2 -6.69 12.68 15.23
N TYR A 3 -6.14 11.60 14.68
CA TYR A 3 -5.96 11.47 13.23
C TYR A 3 -7.31 11.26 12.55
N ASN A 4 -7.57 11.96 11.45
CA ASN A 4 -8.77 11.70 10.65
C ASN A 4 -8.47 10.61 9.61
N LEU A 5 -8.51 9.35 10.04
CA LEU A 5 -8.20 8.21 9.16
C LEU A 5 -9.16 8.12 7.97
N ASP A 6 -10.42 8.50 8.15
CA ASP A 6 -11.45 8.48 7.10
C ASP A 6 -11.16 9.45 5.95
N SER A 7 -10.21 10.38 6.11
CA SER A 7 -9.76 11.24 5.01
C SER A 7 -8.64 10.63 4.15
N LEU A 8 -8.00 9.55 4.62
CA LEU A 8 -6.83 8.96 3.97
C LEU A 8 -6.95 7.46 3.72
N GLN A 9 -7.88 6.76 4.36
CA GLN A 9 -8.07 5.31 4.26
C GLN A 9 -9.55 4.95 4.20
N LEU A 10 -9.88 3.84 3.52
CA LEU A 10 -11.22 3.25 3.52
C LEU A 10 -11.43 2.40 4.78
N THR A 11 -11.73 3.07 5.90
CA THR A 11 -11.90 2.43 7.21
C THR A 11 -13.07 1.45 7.25
N SER A 12 -14.05 1.61 6.36
CA SER A 12 -15.15 0.67 6.10
C SER A 12 -14.66 -0.76 5.84
N LEU A 13 -13.49 -0.93 5.19
CA LEU A 13 -12.94 -2.23 4.79
C LEU A 13 -12.02 -2.86 5.85
N PHE A 14 -11.67 -2.15 6.91
CA PHE A 14 -10.64 -2.59 7.86
C PHE A 14 -10.99 -3.93 8.51
N ARG A 15 -12.26 -4.09 8.90
CA ARG A 15 -12.73 -5.32 9.54
C ARG A 15 -12.50 -6.54 8.67
N ASP A 16 -12.80 -6.45 7.37
CA ASP A 16 -12.69 -7.59 6.46
C ASP A 16 -11.21 -7.90 6.16
N PHE A 17 -10.39 -6.85 6.04
CA PHE A 17 -8.94 -7.02 5.94
C PHE A 17 -8.30 -7.61 7.20
N ASP A 18 -8.79 -7.26 8.39
CA ASP A 18 -8.32 -7.80 9.66
C ASP A 18 -8.66 -9.29 9.81
N ILE A 19 -9.83 -9.71 9.32
CA ILE A 19 -10.20 -11.13 9.26
C ILE A 19 -9.17 -11.88 8.42
N LEU A 20 -8.82 -11.39 7.23
CA LEU A 20 -7.82 -12.04 6.38
C LEU A 20 -6.39 -11.94 6.97
N GLN A 21 -6.04 -10.85 7.65
CA GLN A 21 -4.78 -10.75 8.40
C GLN A 21 -4.68 -11.85 9.46
N SER A 22 -5.76 -12.13 10.18
CA SER A 22 -5.77 -13.19 11.20
C SER A 22 -5.59 -14.60 10.61
N GLN A 23 -5.97 -14.79 9.33
CA GLN A 23 -5.87 -16.07 8.64
C GLN A 23 -4.51 -16.29 7.98
N HIS A 24 -3.92 -15.24 7.40
CA HIS A 24 -2.75 -15.36 6.54
C HIS A 24 -1.50 -14.65 7.05
N GLY A 25 -1.67 -13.65 7.92
CA GLY A 25 -0.58 -12.85 8.47
C GLY A 25 0.09 -13.48 9.69
N ALA A 26 1.24 -12.95 10.05
CA ALA A 26 1.88 -13.30 11.32
C ALA A 26 1.13 -12.66 12.49
N SER A 27 0.86 -13.47 13.52
CA SER A 27 -0.01 -13.11 14.66
C SER A 27 0.50 -11.96 15.54
N ARG A 28 1.78 -11.57 15.39
CA ARG A 28 2.41 -10.46 16.13
C ARG A 28 2.33 -9.11 15.41
N TYR A 29 1.70 -9.07 14.24
CA TYR A 29 1.53 -7.85 13.45
C TYR A 29 0.07 -7.64 13.10
N ASN A 30 -0.24 -6.41 12.71
CA ASN A 30 -1.55 -6.03 12.19
C ASN A 30 -1.51 -5.85 10.68
N ALA A 31 -2.69 -5.73 10.09
CA ALA A 31 -2.84 -5.44 8.67
C ALA A 31 -2.27 -4.06 8.32
N ILE A 32 -1.79 -3.92 7.09
CA ILE A 32 -1.46 -2.61 6.49
C ILE A 32 -2.46 -2.34 5.37
N TYR A 33 -3.30 -1.34 5.56
CA TYR A 33 -4.36 -0.97 4.61
C TYR A 33 -3.83 -0.08 3.50
N GLY A 34 -4.66 0.21 2.49
CA GLY A 34 -4.35 1.26 1.52
C GLY A 34 -4.45 2.65 2.16
N ALA A 35 -3.68 3.61 1.65
CA ALA A 35 -3.70 4.98 2.12
C ALA A 35 -3.30 6.01 1.05
N GLY A 36 -3.85 7.22 1.15
CA GLY A 36 -3.59 8.33 0.23
C GLY A 36 -4.89 9.07 -0.11
N GLU A 37 -5.03 9.51 -1.36
CA GLU A 37 -6.28 10.09 -1.86
C GLU A 37 -7.31 8.99 -2.10
N ILE A 38 -8.43 9.06 -1.40
CA ILE A 38 -9.51 8.05 -1.42
C ILE A 38 -10.67 8.43 -2.34
N GLN A 39 -10.64 9.61 -2.96
CA GLN A 39 -11.64 10.08 -3.91
C GLN A 39 -10.98 10.41 -5.25
N LYS A 40 -11.05 9.45 -6.18
CA LYS A 40 -10.57 9.57 -7.56
C LYS A 40 -9.10 10.01 -7.65
N PRO A 41 -8.16 9.27 -7.02
CA PRO A 41 -6.75 9.54 -7.18
C PRO A 41 -6.35 9.40 -8.66
N LYS A 42 -5.40 10.21 -9.12
CA LYS A 42 -4.84 10.07 -10.46
C LYS A 42 -4.10 8.74 -10.62
N ILE A 43 -3.42 8.32 -9.57
CA ILE A 43 -2.57 7.13 -9.57
C ILE A 43 -2.89 6.26 -8.37
N CYS A 44 -3.20 4.98 -8.61
CA CYS A 44 -3.19 3.93 -7.61
C CYS A 44 -1.99 3.01 -7.81
N LEU A 45 -1.18 2.79 -6.77
CA LEU A 45 -0.04 1.87 -6.80
C LEU A 45 -0.38 0.62 -5.97
N VAL A 46 -0.41 -0.55 -6.60
CA VAL A 46 -0.76 -1.83 -5.95
C VAL A 46 0.45 -2.74 -5.86
N PHE A 47 0.86 -3.04 -4.63
CA PHE A 47 1.97 -3.92 -4.30
C PHE A 47 1.48 -5.29 -3.79
N MET A 48 2.42 -6.17 -3.42
CA MET A 48 2.13 -7.53 -2.95
C MET A 48 1.52 -7.55 -1.54
N ASN A 49 2.36 -7.60 -0.52
CA ASN A 49 1.97 -7.65 0.88
C ASN A 49 3.01 -6.91 1.73
N PRO A 50 2.60 -6.38 2.89
CA PRO A 50 3.53 -5.81 3.85
C PRO A 50 4.42 -6.88 4.50
N THR A 51 5.56 -6.42 5.02
CA THR A 51 6.47 -7.21 5.86
C THR A 51 6.73 -6.46 7.16
N ALA A 52 7.32 -7.14 8.15
CA ALA A 52 7.73 -6.54 9.43
C ALA A 52 8.68 -5.33 9.31
N ARG A 53 9.25 -5.05 8.13
CA ARG A 53 10.01 -3.82 7.86
C ARG A 53 9.15 -2.57 7.88
N ASN A 54 7.84 -2.70 7.68
CA ASN A 54 6.91 -1.61 7.84
C ASN A 54 6.68 -1.38 9.34
N VAL A 55 7.16 -0.24 9.87
CA VAL A 55 7.09 0.02 11.31
C VAL A 55 5.65 0.16 11.80
N SER A 56 4.74 0.58 10.93
CA SER A 56 3.30 0.65 11.24
C SER A 56 2.61 -0.71 11.31
N ALA A 57 3.34 -1.82 11.10
CA ALA A 57 2.80 -3.16 11.28
C ALA A 57 2.82 -3.64 12.74
N SER A 58 3.61 -2.98 13.60
CA SER A 58 3.69 -3.30 15.03
C SER A 58 2.32 -3.18 15.71
N GLN A 59 1.99 -4.10 16.62
CA GLN A 59 0.74 -4.02 17.40
C GLN A 59 0.69 -2.75 18.27
N ASP A 60 1.85 -2.27 18.72
CA ASP A 60 1.96 -1.06 19.55
C ASP A 60 1.86 0.24 18.74
N TRP A 61 1.79 0.17 17.40
CA TRP A 61 1.62 1.36 16.57
C TRP A 61 0.19 1.93 16.69
N ASP A 62 0.09 3.19 17.09
CA ASP A 62 -1.16 3.92 17.35
C ASP A 62 -1.49 4.97 16.27
N GLY A 63 -0.72 5.01 15.18
CA GLY A 63 -0.94 5.89 14.02
C GLY A 63 -1.59 5.21 12.82
N ILE A 64 -1.56 5.91 11.69
CA ILE A 64 -1.99 5.37 10.40
C ILE A 64 -1.20 4.09 10.05
N ARG A 65 -1.89 3.03 9.64
CA ARG A 65 -1.27 1.77 9.18
C ARG A 65 -1.30 1.76 7.67
N ALA A 66 -0.18 2.18 7.07
CA ALA A 66 -0.11 2.50 5.65
C ALA A 66 1.14 1.88 5.01
N PRO A 67 1.17 1.70 3.67
CA PRO A 67 2.29 1.05 3.01
C PRO A 67 3.62 1.80 3.24
N TRP A 68 4.73 1.08 3.20
CA TRP A 68 6.07 1.69 3.14
C TRP A 68 6.46 2.66 4.28
N VAL A 69 5.74 2.66 5.42
CA VAL A 69 6.13 3.44 6.60
C VAL A 69 7.41 2.82 7.18
N GLY A 70 8.48 3.60 7.27
CA GLY A 70 9.80 3.14 7.70
C GLY A 70 10.71 2.61 6.59
N THR A 71 10.29 2.63 5.30
CA THR A 71 11.09 2.05 4.20
C THR A 71 11.60 3.11 3.21
N LYS A 72 12.82 3.62 3.43
CA LYS A 72 13.39 4.75 2.66
C LYS A 72 13.47 4.55 1.14
N ASN A 73 13.93 3.37 0.71
CA ASN A 73 14.28 3.13 -0.69
C ASN A 73 13.10 3.30 -1.66
N VAL A 74 11.90 2.92 -1.23
CA VAL A 74 10.69 3.05 -2.05
C VAL A 74 10.32 4.51 -2.26
N TRP A 75 10.38 5.34 -1.21
CA TRP A 75 10.13 6.78 -1.31
C TRP A 75 11.17 7.50 -2.17
N LYS A 76 12.44 7.11 -2.05
CA LYS A 76 13.51 7.60 -2.93
C LYS A 76 13.22 7.27 -4.39
N MET A 77 12.78 6.05 -4.67
CA MET A 77 12.39 5.62 -6.02
C MET A 77 11.20 6.42 -6.55
N PHE A 78 10.13 6.60 -5.76
CA PHE A 78 8.98 7.42 -6.15
C PHE A 78 9.39 8.84 -6.51
N TYR A 79 10.30 9.44 -5.74
CA TYR A 79 10.85 10.76 -6.04
C TYR A 79 11.65 10.79 -7.33
N GLN A 80 12.55 9.83 -7.54
CA GLN A 80 13.36 9.75 -8.75
C GLN A 80 12.53 9.54 -10.03
N LEU A 81 11.39 8.85 -9.90
CA LEU A 81 10.46 8.61 -11.00
C LEU A 81 9.47 9.76 -11.21
N GLY A 82 9.50 10.80 -10.36
CA GLY A 82 8.54 11.91 -10.41
C GLY A 82 7.11 11.52 -10.02
N ILE A 83 6.93 10.36 -9.37
CA ILE A 83 5.62 9.91 -8.87
C ILE A 83 5.22 10.71 -7.64
N PHE A 84 6.16 10.94 -6.72
CA PHE A 84 5.98 11.76 -5.53
C PHE A 84 7.03 12.87 -5.51
N THR A 85 6.62 14.12 -5.42
CA THR A 85 7.47 15.27 -5.76
C THR A 85 7.81 16.16 -4.56
N ASN A 86 7.19 15.96 -3.40
CA ASN A 86 7.50 16.73 -2.19
C ASN A 86 8.93 16.45 -1.68
N TYR A 87 9.85 17.35 -2.05
CA TYR A 87 11.28 17.25 -1.70
C TYR A 87 11.55 17.35 -0.19
N GLU A 88 10.79 18.15 0.55
CA GLU A 88 11.01 18.34 2.00
C GLU A 88 10.74 17.05 2.78
N ILE A 89 9.65 16.35 2.43
CA ILE A 89 9.32 15.03 2.97
C ILE A 89 10.41 14.02 2.62
N VAL A 90 10.84 13.96 1.36
CA VAL A 90 11.90 13.02 0.92
C VAL A 90 13.20 13.28 1.66
N GLN A 91 13.61 14.54 1.84
CA GLN A 91 14.79 14.88 2.65
C GLN A 91 14.64 14.44 4.11
N LYS A 92 13.45 14.57 4.70
CA LYS A 92 13.18 14.11 6.07
C LYS A 92 13.32 12.58 6.15
N ILE A 93 12.73 11.84 5.20
CA ILE A 93 12.84 10.37 5.08
C ILE A 93 14.30 9.92 5.03
N GLU A 94 15.14 10.58 4.23
CA GLU A 94 16.56 10.23 4.11
C GLU A 94 17.31 10.43 5.44
N LYS A 95 16.96 11.45 6.23
CA LYS A 95 17.63 11.81 7.49
C LYS A 95 17.25 10.94 8.69
N ILE A 96 15.96 10.63 8.87
CA ILE A 96 15.48 9.87 10.04
C ILE A 96 15.68 8.36 9.85
N LYS A 97 16.01 7.59 10.88
CA LYS A 97 16.09 6.13 10.76
C LYS A 97 14.70 5.50 10.70
N PRO A 98 14.52 4.31 10.10
CA PRO A 98 13.21 3.64 10.02
C PRO A 98 12.43 3.56 11.34
N ASP A 99 13.12 3.20 12.43
CA ASP A 99 12.59 3.05 13.78
C ASP A 99 12.28 4.38 14.49
N GLU A 100 12.70 5.51 13.91
CA GLU A 100 12.42 6.86 14.41
C GLU A 100 11.17 7.49 13.74
N TRP A 101 10.52 6.78 12.82
CA TRP A 101 9.28 7.28 12.20
C TRP A 101 8.15 7.26 13.24
N THR A 102 7.49 8.40 13.40
CA THR A 102 6.39 8.56 14.36
C THR A 102 5.03 8.44 13.67
N PRO A 103 3.97 8.14 14.44
CA PRO A 103 2.58 8.26 13.99
C PRO A 103 2.27 9.59 13.29
N ASP A 104 2.70 10.71 13.87
CA ASP A 104 2.53 12.05 13.28
C ASP A 104 3.23 12.16 11.92
N PHE A 105 4.48 11.68 11.83
CA PHE A 105 5.21 11.75 10.55
C PHE A 105 4.57 10.85 9.48
N ALA A 106 4.07 9.68 9.84
CA ALA A 106 3.37 8.80 8.91
C ALA A 106 2.07 9.46 8.41
N TYR A 107 1.33 10.13 9.29
CA TYR A 107 0.13 10.87 8.91
C TYR A 107 0.44 12.06 7.98
N ASP A 108 1.47 12.85 8.31
CA ASP A 108 1.93 13.96 7.46
C ASP A 108 2.34 13.46 6.07
N LEU A 109 3.14 12.40 6.01
CA LEU A 109 3.57 11.77 4.77
C LEU A 109 2.37 11.36 3.91
N TYR A 110 1.39 10.66 4.47
CA TYR A 110 0.23 10.21 3.70
C TYR A 110 -0.74 11.34 3.36
N SER A 111 -0.76 12.42 4.13
CA SER A 111 -1.45 13.65 3.74
C SER A 111 -0.82 14.29 2.50
N GLU A 112 0.50 14.28 2.38
CA GLU A 112 1.19 14.76 1.17
C GLU A 112 1.00 13.82 -0.03
N VAL A 113 1.00 12.51 0.19
CA VAL A 113 0.64 11.52 -0.85
C VAL A 113 -0.75 11.78 -1.41
N ALA A 114 -1.73 12.06 -0.53
CA ALA A 114 -3.08 12.41 -0.95
C ALA A 114 -3.14 13.73 -1.74
N LYS A 115 -2.41 14.77 -1.31
CA LYS A 115 -2.33 16.05 -2.02
C LYS A 115 -1.77 15.92 -3.44
N GLU A 116 -0.89 14.95 -3.67
CA GLU A 116 -0.36 14.65 -5.00
C GLU A 116 -1.29 13.73 -5.83
N SER A 117 -2.52 13.45 -5.33
CA SER A 117 -3.53 12.59 -5.94
C SER A 117 -3.08 11.15 -6.14
N ILE A 118 -2.38 10.60 -5.14
CA ILE A 118 -1.85 9.24 -5.16
C ILE A 118 -2.56 8.40 -4.10
N TYR A 119 -2.85 7.14 -4.43
CA TYR A 119 -3.24 6.12 -3.47
C TYR A 119 -2.26 4.95 -3.53
N ILE A 120 -1.81 4.47 -2.38
CA ILE A 120 -0.84 3.38 -2.29
C ILE A 120 -1.46 2.25 -1.51
N THR A 121 -1.37 1.03 -2.03
CA THR A 121 -2.00 -0.14 -1.43
C THR A 121 -1.23 -1.43 -1.70
N ASN A 122 -1.64 -2.50 -1.04
CA ASN A 122 -1.19 -3.87 -1.26
C ASN A 122 -2.40 -4.73 -1.62
N ILE A 123 -2.25 -5.71 -2.51
CA ILE A 123 -3.33 -6.68 -2.78
C ILE A 123 -3.67 -7.45 -1.51
N ALA A 124 -2.67 -8.04 -0.85
CA ALA A 124 -2.86 -8.63 0.47
C ALA A 124 -2.44 -7.64 1.55
N LYS A 125 -3.32 -7.40 2.52
CA LYS A 125 -3.02 -6.55 3.67
C LYS A 125 -2.26 -7.30 4.76
N CYS A 126 -2.03 -8.61 4.57
CA CYS A 126 -1.44 -9.44 5.61
C CYS A 126 0.06 -9.18 5.80
N THR A 127 0.47 -8.84 7.01
CA THR A 127 1.89 -8.64 7.33
C THR A 127 2.59 -9.97 7.55
N GLN A 128 3.63 -10.19 6.75
CA GLN A 128 4.54 -11.32 6.89
C GLN A 128 5.78 -10.96 7.70
N GLU A 129 6.43 -11.96 8.30
CA GLU A 129 7.67 -11.80 9.05
C GLU A 129 8.81 -11.21 8.21
N ASP A 130 8.87 -11.64 6.96
CA ASP A 130 9.95 -11.35 6.05
C ASP A 130 9.42 -11.39 4.61
N ALA A 131 10.33 -11.22 3.65
CA ALA A 131 10.01 -11.17 2.22
C ALA A 131 9.87 -12.57 1.58
N ARG A 132 9.62 -13.63 2.35
CA ARG A 132 9.34 -14.95 1.78
C ARG A 132 8.10 -14.90 0.90
N HIS A 133 8.12 -15.79 -0.09
CA HIS A 133 7.06 -15.90 -1.07
C HIS A 133 5.72 -16.28 -0.42
N VAL A 134 4.69 -15.49 -0.70
CA VAL A 134 3.30 -15.77 -0.35
C VAL A 134 2.62 -16.46 -1.53
N LYS A 135 1.84 -17.52 -1.22
CA LYS A 135 1.15 -18.32 -2.24
C LYS A 135 0.04 -17.52 -2.92
N ASN A 136 -0.20 -17.80 -4.20
CA ASN A 136 -1.26 -17.15 -4.96
C ASN A 136 -2.65 -17.29 -4.32
N ASP A 137 -2.94 -18.38 -3.63
CA ASP A 137 -4.25 -18.58 -3.01
C ASP A 137 -4.55 -17.53 -1.94
N VAL A 138 -3.54 -17.11 -1.18
CA VAL A 138 -3.68 -15.98 -0.24
C VAL A 138 -4.09 -14.71 -0.99
N TYR A 139 -3.42 -14.38 -2.10
CA TYR A 139 -3.78 -13.20 -2.88
C TYR A 139 -5.18 -13.29 -3.50
N LYS A 140 -5.64 -14.49 -3.87
CA LYS A 140 -7.01 -14.70 -4.37
C LYS A 140 -8.04 -14.44 -3.28
N ASP A 141 -7.77 -14.83 -2.03
CA ASP A 141 -8.67 -14.57 -0.90
C ASP A 141 -8.87 -13.06 -0.65
N TYR A 142 -7.88 -12.23 -0.99
CA TYR A 142 -7.98 -10.76 -0.94
C TYR A 142 -8.60 -10.11 -2.18
N ARG A 143 -8.75 -10.84 -3.30
CA ARG A 143 -9.03 -10.23 -4.61
C ARG A 143 -10.31 -9.42 -4.61
N ASP A 144 -11.40 -9.97 -4.08
CA ASP A 144 -12.71 -9.32 -4.15
C ASP A 144 -12.75 -8.03 -3.30
N LEU A 145 -12.13 -8.05 -2.12
CA LEU A 145 -11.97 -6.84 -1.30
C LEU A 145 -11.05 -5.80 -1.94
N MET A 146 -10.01 -6.23 -2.67
CA MET A 146 -9.17 -5.32 -3.43
C MET A 146 -9.95 -4.69 -4.60
N LEU A 147 -10.79 -5.45 -5.30
CA LEU A 147 -11.67 -4.87 -6.33
C LEU A 147 -12.68 -3.89 -5.73
N GLN A 148 -13.22 -4.19 -4.55
CA GLN A 148 -14.06 -3.25 -3.81
C GLN A 148 -13.29 -1.98 -3.41
N GLU A 149 -12.05 -2.10 -2.91
CA GLU A 149 -11.20 -0.94 -2.60
C GLU A 149 -10.96 -0.06 -3.84
N LEU A 150 -10.74 -0.65 -5.02
CA LEU A 150 -10.60 0.08 -6.28
C LEU A 150 -11.91 0.73 -6.75
N ASP A 151 -13.04 0.04 -6.61
CA ASP A 151 -14.37 0.56 -6.98
C ASP A 151 -14.77 1.75 -6.10
N GLU A 152 -14.43 1.72 -4.80
CA GLU A 152 -14.71 2.82 -3.88
C GLU A 152 -13.83 4.05 -4.17
N ILE A 153 -12.53 3.88 -4.44
CA ILE A 153 -11.64 5.03 -4.69
C ILE A 153 -11.67 5.54 -6.14
N GLN A 154 -12.02 4.70 -7.12
CA GLN A 154 -12.13 5.04 -8.55
C GLN A 154 -10.88 5.75 -9.13
N PRO A 155 -9.69 5.11 -9.13
CA PRO A 155 -8.47 5.75 -9.61
C PRO A 155 -8.51 5.99 -11.14
N GLU A 156 -7.89 7.06 -11.62
CA GLU A 156 -7.75 7.30 -13.07
C GLU A 156 -6.83 6.25 -13.73
N ALA A 157 -5.72 5.89 -13.07
CA ALA A 157 -4.81 4.84 -13.50
C ALA A 157 -4.36 3.97 -12.32
N THR A 158 -4.26 2.66 -12.54
CA THR A 158 -3.79 1.69 -11.54
C THR A 158 -2.55 0.95 -12.04
N PHE A 159 -1.49 0.96 -11.25
CA PHE A 159 -0.22 0.30 -11.54
C PHE A 159 0.01 -0.86 -10.57
N ALA A 160 -0.03 -2.09 -11.08
CA ALA A 160 0.21 -3.30 -10.31
C ALA A 160 1.67 -3.76 -10.43
N PHE A 161 2.36 -3.92 -9.30
CA PHE A 161 3.78 -4.25 -9.26
C PHE A 161 4.04 -5.74 -9.07
N GLY A 162 4.38 -6.42 -10.17
CA GLY A 162 4.88 -7.80 -10.18
C GLY A 162 3.88 -8.83 -10.69
N ASN A 163 4.40 -9.90 -11.31
CA ASN A 163 3.59 -10.93 -11.99
C ASN A 163 2.43 -11.48 -11.16
N GLN A 164 2.66 -11.76 -9.87
CA GLN A 164 1.63 -12.33 -9.00
C GLN A 164 0.47 -11.35 -8.78
N VAL A 165 0.78 -10.10 -8.42
CA VAL A 165 -0.22 -9.05 -8.18
C VAL A 165 -1.05 -8.83 -9.44
N SER A 166 -0.37 -8.60 -10.57
CA SER A 166 -1.04 -8.32 -11.83
C SER A 166 -1.88 -9.51 -12.32
N SER A 167 -1.39 -10.74 -12.18
CA SER A 167 -2.14 -11.94 -12.60
C SER A 167 -3.39 -12.17 -11.76
N VAL A 168 -3.30 -11.93 -10.44
CA VAL A 168 -4.46 -12.12 -9.54
C VAL A 168 -5.51 -11.05 -9.79
N LEU A 169 -5.11 -9.78 -9.92
CA LEU A 169 -6.05 -8.69 -10.24
C LEU A 169 -6.81 -8.97 -11.55
N LEU A 170 -6.08 -9.28 -12.62
CA LEU A 170 -6.66 -9.57 -13.94
C LEU A 170 -7.37 -10.93 -14.04
N GLY A 171 -7.28 -11.78 -13.01
CA GLY A 171 -7.89 -13.12 -13.03
C GLY A 171 -7.29 -14.07 -14.08
N ARG A 172 -6.12 -13.76 -14.63
CA ARG A 172 -5.43 -14.56 -15.65
C ARG A 172 -3.91 -14.49 -15.48
N ASN A 173 -3.20 -15.53 -15.90
CA ASN A 173 -1.74 -15.51 -15.85
C ASN A 173 -1.19 -14.48 -16.82
N ILE A 174 -0.35 -13.57 -16.31
CA ILE A 174 0.41 -12.65 -17.14
C ILE A 174 1.91 -12.75 -16.83
N SER A 175 2.72 -12.28 -17.77
CA SER A 175 4.13 -11.99 -17.54
C SER A 175 4.40 -10.54 -17.85
N VAL A 176 4.71 -9.73 -16.85
CA VAL A 176 5.00 -8.29 -16.98
C VAL A 176 6.15 -8.03 -17.95
N SER A 177 7.06 -8.99 -18.13
CA SER A 177 8.14 -8.91 -19.14
C SER A 177 7.64 -8.82 -20.58
N ASN A 178 6.40 -9.27 -20.84
CA ASN A 178 5.78 -9.22 -22.15
C ASN A 178 5.10 -7.87 -22.43
N TYR A 179 4.98 -7.03 -21.40
CA TYR A 179 4.42 -5.68 -21.48
C TYR A 179 5.61 -4.72 -21.62
N THR A 180 5.93 -4.32 -22.85
CA THR A 180 6.98 -3.34 -23.17
C THR A 180 6.36 -2.06 -23.69
N GLY A 181 6.76 -0.91 -23.14
CA GLY A 181 6.17 0.40 -23.51
C GLY A 181 4.84 0.65 -22.80
N GLU A 182 3.97 1.44 -23.42
CA GLU A 182 2.62 1.71 -22.93
C GLU A 182 1.67 0.60 -23.40
N SER A 183 1.09 -0.11 -22.45
CA SER A 183 0.17 -1.21 -22.69
C SER A 183 -0.78 -1.32 -21.52
N ASP A 184 -2.08 -1.21 -21.81
CA ASP A 184 -3.12 -1.12 -20.80
C ASP A 184 -3.98 -2.38 -20.75
N GLU A 185 -4.55 -2.65 -19.58
CA GLU A 185 -5.50 -3.73 -19.33
C GLU A 185 -6.73 -3.16 -18.62
N ILE A 186 -7.87 -3.82 -18.79
CA ILE A 186 -9.14 -3.44 -18.16
C ILE A 186 -9.45 -4.49 -17.07
N LEU A 187 -9.71 -4.00 -15.85
CA LEU A 187 -10.11 -4.82 -14.71
C LEU A 187 -11.61 -5.17 -14.73
#